data_AF-A0A3C1WVM3-F1
#
_entry.id   AF-A0A3C1WVM3-F1
#
_cell.length_a   1.000
_cell.length_b   1.000
_cell.length_c   1.000
_cell.angle_alpha   90.00
_cell.angle_beta   90.00
_cell.angle_gamma   90.00
#
_symmetry.space_group_name_H-M   'P 1'
#
loop_
_entity.id
_entity.type
_entity.pdbx_description
1 polymer ?
#
loop_
_entity_poly.entity_id
_entity_poly.type
_entity_poly.pdbx_seq_one_letter_code
_entity_poly.pdbx_strand_id
1 'polypeptide(L)' 'MCDAVKEYGIKCGRIEADRANVNAVRNLMINYQISLDQAMNAIGLQGKERQAVEDELKKKDVS' A
#
# COMPACT_ATOMS: atom_id res chain seq x y z
N MET A 1 6.75 -12.56 26.88
CA MET A 1 6.75 -12.52 25.41
C MET A 1 7.37 -11.18 25.02
N CYS A 2 8.67 -11.19 24.67
CA CYS A 2 9.51 -9.99 24.55
C CYS A 2 8.92 -8.95 23.59
N ASP A 3 9.06 -7.67 23.93
CA ASP A 3 8.60 -6.52 23.15
C ASP A 3 9.11 -6.52 21.70
N ALA A 4 10.28 -7.11 21.47
CA ALA A 4 10.84 -7.33 20.13
C ALA A 4 9.94 -8.16 19.20
N VAL A 5 9.21 -9.16 19.73
CA VAL A 5 8.29 -9.99 18.92
C VAL A 5 7.01 -9.21 18.58
N LYS A 6 6.55 -8.34 19.49
CA LYS A 6 5.40 -7.45 19.23
C LYS A 6 5.76 -6.40 18.17
N GLU A 7 6.94 -5.79 18.26
CA GLU A 7 7.41 -4.83 17.24
C GLU A 7 7.58 -5.48 15.87
N TYR A 8 8.13 -6.70 15.81
CA TYR A 8 8.25 -7.44 14.56
C TYR A 8 6.88 -7.80 13.97
N GLY A 9 5.94 -8.27 14.78
CA GLY A 9 4.57 -8.57 14.33
C GLY A 9 3.84 -7.34 13.78
N ILE A 10 4.01 -6.18 14.43
CA ILE A 10 3.44 -4.92 13.97
C ILE A 10 4.09 -4.46 12.66
N LYS A 11 5.42 -4.54 12.55
CA LYS A 11 6.13 -4.20 11.30
C LYS A 11 5.74 -5.10 10.15
N CYS A 12 5.73 -6.42 10.36
CA CYS A 12 5.35 -7.38 9.33
C CYS A 12 3.89 -7.20 8.91
N GLY A 13 2.96 -7.06 9.85
CA GLY A 13 1.55 -6.81 9.53
C GLY A 13 1.34 -5.52 8.73
N ARG A 14 2.12 -4.49 9.02
CA ARG A 14 2.07 -3.22 8.29
C ARG A 14 2.63 -3.33 6.87
N ILE A 15 3.76 -4.02 6.70
CA ILE A 15 4.35 -4.30 5.38
C ILE A 15 3.39 -5.11 4.51
N GLU A 16 2.74 -6.13 5.08
CA GLU A 16 1.76 -6.96 4.36
C GLU A 16 0.53 -6.15 3.96
N ALA A 17 0.01 -5.30 4.85
CA ALA A 17 -1.11 -4.40 4.56
C ALA A 17 -0.77 -3.39 3.45
N ASP A 18 0.41 -2.77 3.52
CA ASP A 18 0.89 -1.84 2.50
C ASP A 18 1.03 -2.55 1.14
N ARG A 19 1.56 -3.79 1.13
CA ARG A 19 1.73 -4.59 -0.09
C ARG A 19 0.38 -5.01 -0.70
N ALA A 20 -0.59 -5.36 0.13
CA ALA A 20 -1.96 -5.66 -0.32
C ALA A 20 -2.62 -4.43 -0.94
N ASN A 21 -2.47 -3.26 -0.31
CA ASN A 21 -2.98 -1.98 -0.81
C ASN A 21 -2.33 -1.60 -2.15
N VAL A 22 -1.01 -1.74 -2.28
CA VAL A 22 -0.29 -1.52 -3.56
C VAL A 22 -0.84 -2.40 -4.68
N ASN A 23 -1.06 -3.69 -4.41
CA ASN A 23 -1.61 -4.62 -5.40
C ASN A 23 -3.07 -4.27 -5.77
N ALA A 24 -3.89 -3.90 -4.79
CA ALA A 24 -5.27 -3.47 -5.01
C ALA A 24 -5.33 -2.23 -5.89
N VAL A 25 -4.53 -1.20 -5.58
CA VAL A 25 -4.43 0.04 -6.37
C VAL A 25 -4.00 -0.26 -7.80
N ARG A 26 -2.94 -1.06 -8.00
CA ARG A 26 -2.46 -1.42 -9.34
C ARG A 26 -3.53 -2.17 -10.13
N ASN A 27 -4.21 -3.14 -9.52
CA ASN A 27 -5.28 -3.89 -10.18
C ASN A 27 -6.45 -2.97 -10.57
N LEU A 28 -6.80 -2.00 -9.72
CA LEU A 28 -7.83 -1.02 -10.03
C LEU A 28 -7.44 -0.16 -11.22
N MET A 29 -6.20 0.35 -11.25
CA MET A 29 -5.69 1.14 -12.37
C MET A 29 -5.71 0.36 -13.68
N ILE A 30 -5.28 -0.92 -13.67
CA ILE A 30 -5.23 -1.77 -14.87
C ILE A 30 -6.64 -2.16 -15.34
N ASN A 31 -7.48 -2.67 -14.44
CA ASN A 31 -8.77 -3.25 -14.80
C ASN A 31 -9.83 -2.20 -15.14
N TYR A 32 -9.77 -1.04 -14.48
CA TYR A 32 -10.74 0.03 -14.68
C TYR A 32 -10.19 1.22 -15.47
N GLN A 33 -8.91 1.19 -15.86
CA GLN A 33 -8.22 2.27 -16.57
C GLN A 33 -8.36 3.63 -15.88
N ILE A 34 -8.40 3.61 -14.53
CA ILE A 34 -8.54 4.80 -13.69
C ILE A 34 -7.17 5.33 -13.24
N SER A 35 -7.14 6.59 -12.83
CA SER A 35 -5.92 7.19 -12.30
C SER A 35 -5.53 6.61 -10.93
N LEU A 36 -4.27 6.78 -10.55
CA LEU A 36 -3.74 6.42 -9.23
C LEU A 36 -4.59 7.01 -8.10
N ASP A 37 -4.95 8.29 -8.22
CA ASP A 37 -5.77 9.01 -7.25
C ASP A 37 -7.18 8.43 -7.13
N GLN A 38 -7.79 8.06 -8.26
CA GLN A 38 -9.10 7.41 -8.28
C GLN A 38 -9.04 6.02 -7.63
N ALA A 39 -8.00 5.24 -7.94
CA ALA A 39 -7.80 3.92 -7.35
C ALA A 39 -7.56 3.98 -5.83
N MET A 40 -6.73 4.92 -5.35
CA MET A 40 -6.51 5.14 -3.91
C MET A 40 -7.79 5.59 -3.20
N ASN A 41 -8.56 6.51 -3.82
CA ASN A 41 -9.83 6.97 -3.27
C ASN A 41 -10.86 5.83 -3.20
N ALA A 42 -10.90 4.95 -4.20
CA ALA A 42 -11.84 3.83 -4.27
C ALA A 42 -11.67 2.82 -3.11
N ILE A 43 -10.45 2.67 -2.60
CA ILE A 43 -10.16 1.80 -1.43
C ILE A 43 -10.02 2.59 -0.12
N GLY A 44 -10.31 3.89 -0.14
CA GLY A 44 -10.33 4.72 1.06
C GLY A 44 -8.95 5.06 1.64
N LEU A 45 -7.87 4.99 0.85
CA LEU A 45 -6.53 5.34 1.32
C LEU A 45 -6.40 6.85 1.56
N GLN A 46 -5.99 7.21 2.77
CA GLN A 46 -5.82 8.59 3.21
C GLN A 46 -4.54 8.79 4.03
N GLY A 47 -4.06 10.03 4.08
CA GLY A 47 -2.94 10.43 4.93
C GLY A 47 -1.67 9.61 4.69
N LYS A 48 -1.10 9.07 5.78
CA LYS A 48 0.18 8.36 5.75
C LYS A 48 0.15 7.06 4.96
N GLU A 49 -0.97 6.34 4.94
CA GLU A 49 -1.09 5.09 4.18
C GLU A 49 -1.12 5.36 2.68
N ARG A 50 -1.81 6.42 2.24
CA ARG A 50 -1.80 6.86 0.85
C ARG A 50 -0.37 7.15 0.38
N GLN A 51 0.39 7.87 1.19
CA GLN A 51 1.76 8.25 0.87
C GLN A 51 2.70 7.03 0.83
N ALA A 52 2.55 6.08 1.76
CA ALA A 52 3.32 4.84 1.76
C ALA A 52 3.07 4.00 0.49
N VAL A 53 1.81 3.89 0.07
CA VAL A 53 1.42 3.17 -1.16
C VAL A 53 1.91 3.89 -2.41
N GLU A 54 1.86 5.23 -2.44
CA GLU A 54 2.39 6.03 -3.55
C GLU A 54 3.91 5.86 -3.71
N ASP A 55 4.66 5.91 -2.61
CA ASP A 55 6.11 5.71 -2.61
C ASP A 55 6.49 4.29 -3.06
N GLU A 56 5.76 3.27 -2.60
CA GLU A 56 5.98 1.87 -3.04
C GLU A 56 5.64 1.66 -4.51
N LEU A 57 4.59 2.31 -5.03
CA LEU A 57 4.26 2.25 -6.46
C LEU A 57 5.34 2.93 -7.31
N LYS A 58 5.81 4.11 -6.89
CA LYS A 58 6.90 4.83 -7.57
C LYS A 58 8.20 4.03 -7.59
N LYS A 59 8.58 3.37 -6.49
CA LYS A 59 9.76 2.50 -6.47
C LYS A 59 9.68 1.35 -7.48
N LYS A 60 8.49 0.80 -7.71
CA LYS A 60 8.28 -0.35 -8.60
C LYS A 60 8.18 0.01 -10.07
N ASP A 61 7.90 1.26 -10.44
CA ASP A 61 7.88 1.72 -11.83
C ASP A 61 9.26 2.15 -12.36
N VAL A 62 10.27 2.27 -11.49
CA VAL A 62 11.66 2.68 -11.84
C VAL A 62 12.60 1.46 -11.97
N SER A 63 12.06 0.23 -12.05
CA SER A 63 12.82 -1.03 -12.19
C SER A 63 12.42 -1.77 -13.46
#